data_AF-T0ZZ48-F1
#
_entry.id   AF-T0ZZ48-F1
#
_cell.length_a   1.000
_cell.length_b   1.000
_cell.length_c   1.000
_cell.angle_alpha   90.00
_cell.angle_beta   90.00
_cell.angle_gamma   90.00
#
_symmetry.space_group_name_H-M   'P 1'
#
loop_
_entity.id
_entity.type
_entity.pdbx_description
1 polymer ?
#
loop_
_entity_poly.entity_id
_entity_poly.type
_entity_poly.pdbx_seq_one_letter_code
_entity_poly.pdbx_strand_id
1 'polypeptide(L)'
;TRRAYEGALSTLCAGCGHDSITAAIVEACWRLSLEPQNLVKLSGIGCSSKTTAYFVSGAHGFNAVHGRMASIATGANAANRRLSYIGVSGDGDTLSIGLGQFCHAIRRNLDMLYIIENNGVYGLTKGQFSASADIGSRAKKGETNRQPPIDPVLLALDLGAPFVARSFSGDKRQLVPLIEAGLKHR
;
A
#
# COMPACT_ATOMS: atom_id res chain seq x y z
N THR A 1 19.61 -0.40 -15.24
CA THR A 1 19.33 -1.85 -15.32
C THR A 1 18.17 -2.18 -14.38
N ARG A 2 17.46 -3.30 -14.55
CA ARG A 2 16.35 -3.71 -13.66
C ARG A 2 16.73 -3.72 -12.17
N ARG A 3 17.97 -4.11 -11.85
CA ARG A 3 18.53 -4.08 -10.48
C ARG A 3 18.46 -2.71 -9.80
N ALA A 4 18.43 -1.60 -10.56
CA ALA A 4 18.27 -0.26 -9.99
C ALA A 4 16.90 -0.04 -9.33
N TYR A 5 15.91 -0.88 -9.66
CA TYR A 5 14.56 -0.85 -9.11
C TYR A 5 14.36 -1.85 -7.98
N GLU A 6 15.37 -2.64 -7.64
CA GLU A 6 15.34 -3.56 -6.51
C GLU A 6 15.75 -2.84 -5.21
N GLY A 7 15.31 -3.37 -4.07
CA GLY A 7 15.67 -2.88 -2.73
C GLY A 7 16.44 -3.92 -1.93
N ALA A 8 16.37 -3.79 -0.60
CA ALA A 8 16.98 -4.74 0.31
C ALA A 8 16.30 -6.13 0.22
N LEU A 9 17.00 -7.15 0.71
CA LEU A 9 16.43 -8.49 0.87
C LEU A 9 15.23 -8.45 1.82
N SER A 10 14.16 -9.16 1.45
CA SER A 10 12.94 -9.24 2.23
C SER A 10 13.17 -9.93 3.58
N THR A 11 12.55 -9.39 4.63
CA THR A 11 12.49 -10.03 5.96
C THR A 11 11.09 -10.59 6.26
N LEU A 12 10.27 -10.75 5.22
CA LEU A 12 8.93 -11.30 5.32
C LEU A 12 8.97 -12.83 5.34
N CYS A 13 7.84 -13.44 5.72
CA CYS A 13 7.71 -14.89 5.74
C CYS A 13 7.82 -15.47 4.33
N ALA A 14 8.42 -16.65 4.20
CA ALA A 14 8.44 -17.38 2.93
C ALA A 14 7.00 -17.59 2.41
N GLY A 15 6.77 -17.21 1.16
CA GLY A 15 5.44 -17.28 0.52
C GLY A 15 4.51 -16.10 0.83
N CYS A 16 4.99 -15.05 1.50
CA CYS A 16 4.17 -13.86 1.76
C CYS A 16 3.75 -13.16 0.46
N GLY A 17 2.47 -12.82 0.32
CA GLY A 17 1.94 -12.11 -0.84
C GLY A 17 2.57 -10.72 -1.06
N HIS A 18 3.04 -10.06 0.01
CA HIS A 18 3.67 -8.74 -0.07
C HIS A 18 4.99 -8.77 -0.89
N ASP A 19 5.72 -9.89 -0.92
CA ASP A 19 6.89 -10.04 -1.79
C ASP A 19 6.47 -10.05 -3.28
N SER A 20 5.30 -10.64 -3.57
CA SER A 20 4.75 -10.63 -4.94
C SER A 20 4.27 -9.24 -5.34
N ILE A 21 3.70 -8.48 -4.42
CA ILE A 21 3.33 -7.07 -4.61
C ILE A 21 4.58 -6.23 -4.82
N THR A 22 5.62 -6.41 -4.01
CA THR A 22 6.92 -5.76 -4.17
C THR A 22 7.47 -6.01 -5.58
N ALA A 23 7.52 -7.27 -6.03
CA ALA A 23 7.99 -7.61 -7.37
C ALA A 23 7.17 -6.93 -8.49
N ALA A 24 5.86 -6.76 -8.28
CA ALA A 24 5.00 -6.05 -9.23
C ALA A 24 5.27 -4.54 -9.25
N ILE A 25 5.52 -3.91 -8.09
CA ILE A 25 5.93 -2.50 -8.01
C ILE A 25 7.27 -2.30 -8.72
N VAL A 26 8.26 -3.18 -8.48
CA VAL A 26 9.57 -3.14 -9.15
C VAL A 26 9.40 -3.21 -10.68
N GLU A 27 8.59 -4.15 -11.17
CA GLU A 27 8.32 -4.32 -12.59
C GLU A 27 7.63 -3.08 -13.20
N ALA A 28 6.61 -2.54 -12.53
CA ALA A 28 5.89 -1.36 -13.01
C ALA A 28 6.81 -0.13 -13.07
N CYS A 29 7.57 0.15 -12.00
CA CYS A 29 8.52 1.26 -11.99
C CYS A 29 9.59 1.10 -13.10
N TRP A 30 10.09 -0.12 -13.33
CA TRP A 30 11.05 -0.39 -14.40
C TRP A 30 10.47 -0.14 -15.79
N ARG A 31 9.25 -0.64 -16.07
CA ARG A 31 8.57 -0.43 -17.36
C ARG A 31 8.27 1.04 -17.65
N LEU A 32 7.94 1.79 -16.61
CA LEU A 32 7.70 3.23 -16.70
C LEU A 32 8.98 4.05 -16.70
N SER A 33 10.15 3.42 -16.57
CA SER A 33 11.45 4.10 -16.49
C SER A 33 11.46 5.22 -15.45
N LEU A 34 10.84 4.98 -14.29
CA LEU A 34 10.79 6.00 -13.23
C LEU A 34 12.19 6.25 -12.69
N GLU A 35 12.63 7.50 -12.77
CA GLU A 35 13.89 7.92 -12.19
C GLU A 35 13.82 7.82 -10.65
N PRO A 36 14.72 7.06 -9.99
CA PRO A 36 14.67 6.87 -8.54
C PRO A 36 14.63 8.18 -7.74
N GLN A 37 15.42 9.18 -8.15
CA GLN A 37 15.45 10.50 -7.50
C GLN A 37 14.14 11.28 -7.59
N ASN A 38 13.24 10.92 -8.51
CA ASN A 38 11.93 11.54 -8.66
C ASN A 38 10.81 10.74 -7.98
N LEU A 39 11.14 9.66 -7.27
CA LEU A 39 10.19 8.79 -6.59
C LEU A 39 10.28 8.95 -5.07
N VAL A 40 9.12 9.06 -4.43
CA VAL A 40 8.95 9.05 -2.98
C VAL A 40 8.12 7.84 -2.58
N LYS A 41 8.65 7.05 -1.66
CA LYS A 41 8.03 5.84 -1.12
C LYS A 41 7.66 6.08 0.34
N LEU A 42 6.39 5.95 0.66
CA LEU A 42 5.85 6.23 1.98
C LEU A 42 5.17 4.99 2.55
N SER A 43 5.27 4.77 3.86
CA SER A 43 4.49 3.73 4.52
C SER A 43 4.11 4.11 5.94
N GLY A 44 3.17 3.36 6.52
CA GLY A 44 2.85 3.42 7.95
C GLY A 44 3.64 2.39 8.74
N ILE A 45 2.96 1.60 9.59
CA ILE A 45 3.57 0.52 10.37
C ILE A 45 2.82 -0.81 10.14
N GLY A 46 3.57 -1.86 9.83
CA GLY A 46 3.05 -3.21 9.57
C GLY A 46 4.05 -4.05 8.77
N CYS A 47 3.70 -5.31 8.51
CA CYS A 47 4.49 -6.15 7.59
C CYS A 47 4.53 -5.52 6.19
N SER A 48 3.40 -4.99 5.72
CA SER A 48 3.27 -4.27 4.46
C SER A 48 4.11 -3.00 4.41
N SER A 49 4.26 -2.32 5.53
CA SER A 49 5.01 -1.07 5.59
C SER A 49 6.52 -1.25 5.39
N LYS A 50 7.02 -2.49 5.50
CA LYS A 50 8.40 -2.84 5.14
C LYS A 50 8.62 -2.91 3.62
N THR A 51 7.56 -3.04 2.82
CA THR A 51 7.64 -3.08 1.34
C THR A 51 8.46 -1.93 0.78
N THR A 52 8.39 -0.73 1.38
CA THR A 52 9.18 0.44 0.94
C THR A 52 10.70 0.26 1.03
N ALA A 53 11.20 -0.70 1.82
CA ALA A 53 12.62 -1.07 1.86
C ALA A 53 13.04 -2.02 0.73
N TYR A 54 12.10 -2.66 0.04
CA TYR A 54 12.35 -3.77 -0.88
C TYR A 54 12.25 -3.41 -2.36
N PHE A 55 11.88 -2.16 -2.69
CA PHE A 55 11.89 -1.65 -4.05
C PHE A 55 12.57 -0.29 -4.16
N VAL A 56 13.19 -0.04 -5.32
CA VAL A 56 13.83 1.21 -5.76
C VAL A 56 14.68 1.83 -4.65
N SER A 57 15.82 1.20 -4.35
CA SER A 57 16.73 1.63 -3.27
C SER A 57 17.23 3.06 -3.42
N GLY A 58 17.38 3.58 -4.65
CA GLY A 58 17.80 4.96 -4.92
C GLY A 58 16.71 6.02 -4.75
N ALA A 59 15.47 5.64 -4.39
CA ALA A 59 14.37 6.58 -4.18
C ALA A 59 14.28 7.09 -2.74
N HIS A 60 13.61 8.22 -2.55
CA HIS A 60 13.32 8.74 -1.23
C HIS A 60 12.37 7.80 -0.49
N GLY A 61 12.67 7.47 0.77
CA GLY A 61 11.86 6.58 1.60
C GLY A 61 11.54 7.20 2.95
N PHE A 62 10.29 7.09 3.39
CA PHE A 62 9.89 7.51 4.73
C PHE A 62 8.85 6.55 5.33
N ASN A 63 9.20 5.95 6.46
CA ASN A 63 8.30 5.14 7.27
C ASN A 63 7.67 6.04 8.35
N ALA A 64 6.40 6.39 8.16
CA ALA A 64 5.63 7.16 9.11
C ALA A 64 5.23 6.32 10.33
N VAL A 65 4.68 6.98 11.35
CA VAL A 65 4.01 6.28 12.46
C VAL A 65 2.69 5.66 11.98
N HIS A 66 2.19 4.69 12.76
CA HIS A 66 1.04 3.86 12.39
C HIS A 66 -0.19 4.71 12.00
N GLY A 67 -0.71 4.46 10.79
CA GLY A 67 -1.87 5.16 10.21
C GLY A 67 -1.66 6.64 9.90
N ARG A 68 -0.41 7.12 9.80
CA ARG A 68 -0.10 8.53 9.48
C ARG A 68 0.55 8.73 8.12
N MET A 69 0.70 7.67 7.33
CA MET A 69 1.26 7.75 5.97
C MET A 69 0.53 8.78 5.11
N ALA A 70 -0.81 8.77 5.08
CA ALA A 70 -1.60 9.71 4.28
C ALA A 70 -1.38 11.19 4.69
N SER A 71 -1.22 11.46 5.99
CA SER A 71 -0.95 12.82 6.49
C SER A 71 0.43 13.30 6.05
N ILE A 72 1.45 12.44 6.17
CA ILE A 72 2.81 12.73 5.71
C ILE A 72 2.86 12.92 4.20
N ALA A 73 2.18 12.05 3.45
CA ALA A 73 2.06 12.14 2.00
C ALA A 73 1.43 13.47 1.56
N THR A 74 0.38 13.92 2.26
CA THR A 74 -0.27 15.21 2.00
C THR A 74 0.73 16.37 2.12
N GLY A 75 1.51 16.41 3.20
CA GLY A 75 2.52 17.44 3.40
C GLY A 75 3.65 17.38 2.36
N ALA A 76 4.14 16.18 2.07
CA ALA A 76 5.23 15.98 1.11
C ALA A 76 4.81 16.39 -0.31
N ASN A 77 3.62 15.98 -0.75
CA ASN A 77 3.08 16.35 -2.07
C ASN A 77 2.82 17.86 -2.16
N ALA A 78 2.28 18.47 -1.09
CA ALA A 78 2.09 19.92 -1.04
C ALA A 78 3.42 20.69 -1.17
N ALA A 79 4.50 20.15 -0.58
CA ALA A 79 5.83 20.74 -0.68
C ALA A 79 6.48 20.54 -2.06
N ASN A 80 6.27 19.40 -2.73
CA ASN A 80 6.86 19.15 -4.04
C ASN A 80 5.99 18.27 -4.95
N ARG A 81 5.14 18.92 -5.74
CA ARG A 81 4.25 18.25 -6.71
C ARG A 81 4.93 17.65 -7.94
N ARG A 82 6.26 17.81 -8.09
CA ARG A 82 6.99 17.26 -9.26
C ARG A 82 7.43 15.81 -9.05
N LEU A 83 7.40 15.32 -7.81
CA LEU A 83 7.78 13.94 -7.49
C LEU A 83 6.59 12.99 -7.70
N SER A 84 6.89 11.73 -8.00
CA SER A 84 5.91 10.64 -7.99
C SER A 84 5.85 10.03 -6.59
N TYR A 85 4.64 9.82 -6.07
CA TYR A 85 4.42 9.32 -4.72
C TYR A 85 3.79 7.92 -4.76
N ILE A 86 4.41 6.96 -4.08
CA ILE A 86 3.85 5.63 -3.82
C ILE A 86 3.72 5.44 -2.31
N GLY A 87 2.50 5.32 -1.83
CA GLY A 87 2.18 4.94 -0.46
C GLY A 87 1.87 3.45 -0.37
N VAL A 88 2.51 2.72 0.55
CA VAL A 88 2.20 1.32 0.84
C VAL A 88 1.80 1.17 2.30
N SER A 89 0.64 0.59 2.54
CA SER A 89 0.11 0.37 3.89
C SER A 89 -0.59 -0.98 3.98
N GLY A 90 -0.87 -1.41 5.20
CA GLY A 90 -1.72 -2.59 5.45
C GLY A 90 -3.17 -2.16 5.62
N ASP A 91 -4.07 -3.12 5.49
CA ASP A 91 -5.48 -2.97 5.87
C ASP A 91 -5.69 -2.42 7.29
N GLY A 92 -4.97 -2.92 8.30
CA GLY A 92 -5.06 -2.40 9.67
C GLY A 92 -4.49 -0.98 9.82
N ASP A 93 -3.41 -0.67 9.10
CA ASP A 93 -2.81 0.68 9.11
C ASP A 93 -3.74 1.71 8.47
N THR A 94 -4.43 1.34 7.39
CA THR A 94 -5.32 2.23 6.64
C THR A 94 -6.75 2.24 7.15
N LEU A 95 -7.39 1.08 7.28
CA LEU A 95 -8.84 0.96 7.50
C LEU A 95 -9.22 0.99 8.99
N SER A 96 -8.25 0.93 9.90
CA SER A 96 -8.45 1.13 11.33
C SER A 96 -7.90 2.50 11.76
N ILE A 97 -6.70 2.57 12.32
CA ILE A 97 -6.14 3.80 12.91
C ILE A 97 -5.88 4.93 11.89
N GLY A 98 -5.72 4.59 10.61
CA GLY A 98 -5.50 5.53 9.52
C GLY A 98 -6.75 6.00 8.77
N LEU A 99 -7.95 5.48 9.12
CA LEU A 99 -9.14 5.59 8.27
C LEU A 99 -9.48 7.04 7.92
N GLY A 100 -9.54 7.92 8.93
CA GLY A 100 -9.84 9.32 8.69
C GLY A 100 -8.84 10.01 7.75
N GLN A 101 -7.55 9.69 7.87
CA GLN A 101 -6.53 10.31 7.02
C GLN A 101 -6.59 9.79 5.58
N PHE A 102 -6.88 8.49 5.41
CA PHE A 102 -7.14 7.90 4.09
C PHE A 102 -8.34 8.56 3.41
N CYS A 103 -9.46 8.70 4.13
CA CYS A 103 -10.65 9.34 3.59
C CYS A 103 -10.36 10.78 3.11
N HIS A 104 -9.57 11.54 3.88
CA HIS A 104 -9.22 12.89 3.48
C HIS A 104 -8.13 12.98 2.41
N ALA A 105 -7.29 11.95 2.23
CA ALA A 105 -6.38 11.89 1.08
C ALA A 105 -7.17 11.75 -0.22
N ILE A 106 -8.20 10.89 -0.22
CA ILE A 106 -9.12 10.73 -1.35
C ILE A 106 -9.89 12.03 -1.63
N ARG A 107 -10.53 12.61 -0.60
CA ARG A 107 -11.32 13.85 -0.76
C ARG A 107 -10.52 15.04 -1.26
N ARG A 108 -9.20 15.06 -1.05
CA ARG A 108 -8.29 16.10 -1.54
C ARG A 108 -7.76 15.81 -2.95
N ASN A 109 -8.11 14.66 -3.52
CA ASN A 109 -7.51 14.12 -4.73
C ASN A 109 -5.98 14.21 -4.70
N LEU A 110 -5.37 13.67 -3.64
CA LEU A 110 -3.92 13.71 -3.48
C LEU A 110 -3.24 12.93 -4.61
N ASP A 111 -2.37 13.58 -5.39
CA ASP A 111 -1.63 12.97 -6.50
C ASP A 111 -0.59 11.95 -5.99
N MET A 112 -1.05 10.73 -5.74
CA MET A 112 -0.24 9.60 -5.31
C MET A 112 -0.90 8.27 -5.67
N LEU A 113 -0.08 7.23 -5.86
CA LEU A 113 -0.55 5.86 -5.85
C LEU A 113 -0.60 5.35 -4.40
N TYR A 114 -1.80 5.01 -3.90
CA TYR A 114 -2.00 4.43 -2.58
C TYR A 114 -2.29 2.93 -2.70
N ILE A 115 -1.41 2.07 -2.18
CA ILE A 115 -1.53 0.61 -2.21
C ILE A 115 -1.84 0.10 -0.81
N ILE A 116 -3.02 -0.52 -0.65
CA ILE A 116 -3.40 -1.26 0.55
C ILE A 116 -3.07 -2.74 0.33
N GLU A 117 -2.08 -3.26 1.03
CA GLU A 117 -1.79 -4.69 1.11
C GLU A 117 -2.75 -5.34 2.11
N ASN A 118 -3.91 -5.77 1.60
CA ASN A 118 -4.99 -6.33 2.40
C ASN A 118 -4.81 -7.84 2.60
N ASN A 119 -4.57 -8.27 3.84
CA ASN A 119 -4.39 -9.68 4.20
C ASN A 119 -5.34 -10.16 5.32
N GLY A 120 -6.26 -9.29 5.77
CA GLY A 120 -7.27 -9.57 6.78
C GLY A 120 -6.75 -9.58 8.22
N VAL A 121 -5.46 -9.31 8.47
CA VAL A 121 -4.85 -9.45 9.80
C VAL A 121 -3.75 -8.43 10.10
N TYR A 122 -3.59 -8.09 11.37
CA TYR A 122 -2.38 -7.44 11.86
C TYR A 122 -1.22 -8.45 11.97
N GLY A 123 -0.61 -8.77 10.82
CA GLY A 123 0.44 -9.80 10.75
C GLY A 123 1.65 -9.51 11.64
N LEU A 124 2.10 -8.25 11.71
CA LEU A 124 3.29 -7.86 12.49
C LEU A 124 3.08 -8.07 14.00
N THR A 125 1.86 -7.83 14.49
CA THR A 125 1.47 -7.97 15.89
C THR A 125 0.93 -9.36 16.24
N LYS A 126 1.17 -10.36 15.37
CA LYS A 126 0.88 -11.78 15.57
C LYS A 126 -0.58 -12.21 15.29
N GLY A 127 -1.28 -11.52 14.40
CA GLY A 127 -2.45 -12.08 13.71
C GLY A 127 -3.81 -11.79 14.34
N GLN A 128 -3.97 -10.62 14.96
CA GLN A 128 -5.29 -10.06 15.29
C GLN A 128 -6.05 -9.75 13.99
N PHE A 129 -7.38 -9.81 14.00
CA PHE A 129 -8.18 -9.44 12.81
C PHE A 129 -8.05 -7.96 12.49
N SER A 130 -7.86 -7.64 11.21
CA SER A 130 -7.93 -6.26 10.71
C SER A 130 -9.38 -5.86 10.45
N ALA A 131 -9.60 -4.58 10.12
CA ALA A 131 -10.92 -4.06 9.77
C ALA A 131 -11.46 -4.60 8.42
N SER A 132 -10.66 -5.32 7.64
CA SER A 132 -11.08 -5.97 6.39
C SER A 132 -11.25 -7.49 6.54
N ALA A 133 -11.11 -8.03 7.75
CA ALA A 133 -11.26 -9.46 7.98
C ALA A 133 -12.69 -9.93 7.66
N ASP A 134 -12.82 -11.01 6.89
CA ASP A 134 -14.12 -11.58 6.55
C ASP A 134 -14.86 -12.10 7.79
N ILE A 135 -16.19 -12.03 7.77
CA ILE A 135 -17.04 -12.70 8.75
C ILE A 135 -16.76 -14.21 8.67
N GLY A 136 -16.63 -14.87 9.83
CA GLY A 136 -16.29 -16.29 9.87
C GLY A 136 -14.79 -16.57 9.94
N SER A 137 -13.92 -15.57 9.71
CA SER A 137 -12.48 -15.70 9.93
C SER A 137 -12.19 -16.13 11.37
N ARG A 138 -11.22 -17.03 11.57
CA ARG A 138 -10.86 -17.55 12.90
C ARG A 138 -9.39 -17.30 13.21
N ALA A 139 -9.13 -16.56 14.29
CA ALA A 139 -7.78 -16.34 14.78
C ALA A 139 -7.24 -17.63 15.42
N LYS A 140 -5.93 -17.84 15.36
CA LYS A 140 -5.28 -19.06 15.90
C LYS A 140 -5.60 -19.32 17.38
N LYS A 141 -5.86 -18.26 18.16
CA LYS A 141 -6.23 -18.32 19.59
C LYS A 141 -7.34 -17.31 19.92
N GLY A 142 -8.44 -17.32 19.18
CA GLY A 142 -9.50 -16.35 19.41
C GLY A 142 -10.88 -16.79 18.95
N GLU A 143 -11.84 -15.90 19.15
CA GLU A 143 -13.19 -16.05 18.67
C GLU A 143 -13.26 -15.85 17.15
N THR A 144 -14.33 -16.35 16.54
CA THR A 144 -14.64 -16.12 15.14
C THR A 144 -15.04 -14.68 14.93
N ASN A 145 -14.52 -14.02 13.89
CA ASN A 145 -14.94 -12.67 13.54
C ASN A 145 -16.44 -12.64 13.19
N ARG A 146 -17.18 -11.78 13.87
CA ARG A 146 -18.62 -11.54 13.62
C ARG A 146 -18.89 -10.15 13.05
N GLN A 147 -17.87 -9.30 12.98
CA GLN A 147 -18.01 -7.94 12.50
C GLN A 147 -17.88 -7.92 10.96
N PRO A 148 -18.76 -7.18 10.26
CA PRO A 148 -18.64 -7.01 8.82
C PRO A 148 -17.35 -6.25 8.47
N PRO A 149 -16.66 -6.62 7.39
CA PRO A 149 -15.45 -5.94 6.96
C PRO A 149 -15.76 -4.56 6.36
N ILE A 150 -14.81 -3.64 6.48
CA ILE A 150 -14.75 -2.42 5.68
C ILE A 150 -14.17 -2.80 4.32
N ASP A 151 -14.96 -2.65 3.26
CA ASP A 151 -14.47 -2.82 1.89
C ASP A 151 -13.74 -1.53 1.44
N PRO A 152 -12.42 -1.57 1.18
CA PRO A 152 -11.65 -0.38 0.80
C PRO A 152 -12.01 0.17 -0.58
N VAL A 153 -12.51 -0.66 -1.50
CA VAL A 153 -12.91 -0.24 -2.85
C VAL A 153 -14.24 0.48 -2.78
N LEU A 154 -15.23 -0.09 -2.08
CA LEU A 154 -16.52 0.57 -1.90
C LEU A 154 -16.37 1.90 -1.16
N LEU A 155 -15.56 1.93 -0.10
CA LEU A 155 -15.24 3.16 0.62
C LEU A 155 -14.58 4.20 -0.29
N ALA A 156 -13.60 3.80 -1.12
CA ALA A 156 -12.92 4.72 -2.01
C ALA A 156 -13.85 5.27 -3.09
N LEU A 157 -14.72 4.43 -3.66
CA LEU A 157 -15.74 4.84 -4.63
C LEU A 157 -16.76 5.81 -4.01
N ASP A 158 -17.25 5.51 -2.80
CA ASP A 158 -18.20 6.36 -2.06
C ASP A 158 -17.62 7.76 -1.77
N LEU A 159 -16.32 7.82 -1.46
CA LEU A 159 -15.60 9.08 -1.24
C LEU A 159 -15.20 9.80 -2.54
N GLY A 160 -15.46 9.21 -3.71
CA GLY A 160 -15.20 9.82 -5.02
C GLY A 160 -13.75 9.72 -5.49
N ALA A 161 -13.01 8.66 -5.13
CA ALA A 161 -11.68 8.42 -5.67
C ALA A 161 -11.74 8.28 -7.21
N PRO A 162 -10.93 9.05 -7.97
CA PRO A 162 -11.02 9.05 -9.44
C PRO A 162 -10.37 7.82 -10.10
N PHE A 163 -9.55 7.08 -9.35
CA PHE A 163 -8.99 5.79 -9.77
C PHE A 163 -9.07 4.80 -8.62
N VAL A 164 -9.73 3.67 -8.86
CA VAL A 164 -9.85 2.57 -7.89
C VAL A 164 -9.65 1.25 -8.62
N ALA A 165 -8.81 0.38 -8.06
CA ALA A 165 -8.52 -0.93 -8.61
C ALA A 165 -8.32 -1.97 -7.50
N ARG A 166 -8.58 -3.24 -7.82
CA ARG A 166 -8.34 -4.39 -6.94
C ARG A 166 -7.68 -5.50 -7.75
N SER A 167 -6.70 -6.16 -7.16
CA SER A 167 -5.99 -7.30 -7.75
C SER A 167 -5.63 -8.31 -6.68
N PHE A 168 -5.28 -9.50 -7.10
CA PHE A 168 -4.68 -10.54 -6.25
C PHE A 168 -3.15 -10.50 -6.40
N SER A 169 -2.40 -10.68 -5.29
CA SER A 169 -0.94 -10.66 -5.30
C SER A 169 -0.32 -11.79 -6.15
N GLY A 170 -1.04 -12.90 -6.34
CA GLY A 170 -0.62 -14.00 -7.20
C GLY A 170 -0.87 -13.76 -8.69
N ASP A 171 -1.71 -12.78 -9.07
CA ASP A 171 -1.95 -12.43 -10.47
C ASP A 171 -1.10 -11.23 -10.89
N LYS A 172 0.17 -11.49 -11.21
CA LYS A 172 1.09 -10.46 -11.71
C LYS A 172 0.67 -9.88 -13.06
N ARG A 173 -0.09 -10.64 -13.88
CA ARG A 173 -0.52 -10.18 -15.20
C ARG A 173 -1.55 -9.07 -15.09
N GLN A 174 -2.36 -9.10 -14.05
CA GLN A 174 -3.29 -8.02 -13.71
C GLN A 174 -2.62 -6.93 -12.86
N LEU A 175 -1.87 -7.30 -11.81
CA LEU A 175 -1.35 -6.36 -10.83
C LEU A 175 -0.38 -5.33 -11.42
N VAL A 176 0.54 -5.75 -12.29
CA VAL A 176 1.54 -4.84 -12.89
C VAL A 176 0.87 -3.74 -13.74
N PRO A 177 -0.01 -4.05 -14.72
CA PRO A 177 -0.73 -3.02 -15.47
C PRO A 177 -1.57 -2.09 -14.60
N LEU A 178 -2.16 -2.57 -13.51
CA LEU A 178 -2.93 -1.72 -12.60
C LEU A 178 -2.05 -0.72 -11.84
N ILE A 179 -0.88 -1.15 -11.38
CA ILE A 179 0.11 -0.25 -10.77
C ILE A 179 0.58 0.79 -11.80
N GLU A 180 0.86 0.36 -13.04
CA GLU A 180 1.25 1.28 -14.12
C GLU A 180 0.16 2.31 -14.44
N ALA A 181 -1.11 1.87 -14.49
CA ALA A 181 -2.24 2.75 -14.72
C ALA A 181 -2.44 3.75 -13.57
N GLY A 182 -2.34 3.29 -12.32
CA GLY A 182 -2.44 4.15 -11.15
C GLY A 182 -1.33 5.20 -11.06
N LEU A 183 -0.08 4.84 -11.43
CA LEU A 183 1.04 5.78 -11.48
C LEU A 183 0.91 6.84 -12.58
N LYS A 184 0.18 6.55 -13.66
CA LYS A 184 -0.08 7.48 -14.77
C LYS A 184 -1.31 8.38 -14.54
N HIS A 185 -2.18 8.00 -13.61
CA HIS A 185 -3.39 8.75 -13.30
C HIS A 185 -3.07 10.07 -12.57
N ARG A 186 -3.93 11.08 -12.74
CA ARG A 186 -3.81 12.44 -12.18
C ARG A 186 -5.16 12.91 -11.67
#